data_AF-A0AAV6YTT1-F1
#
_entry.id   AF-A0AAV6YTT1-F1
#
_cell.length_a   1.000
_cell.length_b   1.000
_cell.length_c   1.000
_cell.angle_alpha   90.00
_cell.angle_beta   90.00
_cell.angle_gamma   90.00
#
_symmetry.space_group_name_H-M   'P 1'
#
loop_
_entity.id
_entity.type
_entity.pdbx_description
1 polymer ?
#
loop_
_entity_poly.entity_id
_entity_poly.type
_entity_poly.pdbx_seq_one_letter_code
_entity_poly.pdbx_strand_id
1 'polypeptide(L)'
;SDLVLYCEAFLTTYRTFISPEELIQKLQYRYERFCHFQDTFKQRVSKNTFFVLVRVVDELCLVELTDEILKLLMELVFRLVCKGELSLARVLRKNILEKVDNKRMQRHSNSALRPLAARGVAARPGTLHDFHSHEIAEQLTLLDAELFYKIEIPEVLLWAKEQNEEKSPNLTQFTEHFNNMSYWVRSIIMLQEKAQDRERLLLKFIKIMKHLRKLNNFNSYLAILSALDSAPIRRLEWQKQTSEGLAEYCTLIDSSSSFRAYRAALSEVEPPCIPYL
;
A
#
# COMPACT_ATOMS: atom_id res chain seq x y z
N SER A 1 -3.23 4.33 -29.09
CA SER A 1 -2.03 4.98 -28.56
C SER A 1 -2.40 6.13 -27.65
N ASP A 2 -3.18 7.14 -28.09
CA ASP A 2 -3.46 8.32 -27.23
C ASP A 2 -4.80 8.24 -26.45
N LEU A 3 -5.83 7.64 -27.05
CA LEU A 3 -7.13 7.49 -26.37
C LEU A 3 -7.05 6.56 -25.15
N VAL A 4 -6.22 5.51 -25.23
CA VAL A 4 -5.97 4.59 -24.12
C VAL A 4 -5.25 5.34 -23.00
N LEU A 5 -4.20 6.10 -23.34
CA LEU A 5 -3.47 6.92 -22.37
C LEU A 5 -4.39 7.94 -21.67
N TYR A 6 -5.30 8.58 -22.42
CA TYR A 6 -6.29 9.49 -21.86
C TYR A 6 -7.24 8.77 -20.90
N CYS A 7 -7.76 7.61 -21.28
CA CYS A 7 -8.65 6.83 -20.41
C CYS A 7 -7.94 6.41 -19.12
N GLU A 8 -6.73 5.87 -19.21
CA GLU A 8 -5.93 5.47 -18.04
C GLU A 8 -5.62 6.68 -17.14
N ALA A 9 -5.19 7.80 -17.73
CA ALA A 9 -4.93 9.03 -16.98
C ALA A 9 -6.19 9.56 -16.28
N PHE A 10 -7.33 9.55 -16.97
CA PHE A 10 -8.61 9.97 -16.41
C PHE A 10 -9.04 9.04 -15.26
N LEU A 11 -9.08 7.73 -15.49
CA LEU A 11 -9.51 6.74 -14.49
C LEU A 11 -8.61 6.75 -13.24
N THR A 12 -7.31 6.96 -13.44
CA THR A 12 -6.35 7.13 -12.35
C THR A 12 -6.61 8.41 -11.55
N THR A 13 -6.83 9.55 -12.22
CA THR A 13 -6.73 10.87 -11.57
C THR A 13 -8.06 11.57 -11.27
N TYR A 14 -9.20 11.06 -11.74
CA TYR A 14 -10.49 11.79 -11.61
C TYR A 14 -10.85 12.16 -10.18
N ARG A 15 -10.44 11.34 -9.21
CA ARG A 15 -10.67 11.52 -7.76
C ARG A 15 -10.18 12.86 -7.22
N THR A 16 -9.22 13.47 -7.92
CA THR A 16 -8.71 14.79 -7.59
C THR A 16 -9.77 15.88 -7.79
N PHE A 17 -10.68 15.73 -8.76
CA PHE A 17 -11.64 16.75 -9.18
C PHE A 17 -13.12 16.33 -9.20
N ILE A 18 -13.46 15.04 -9.06
CA ILE A 18 -14.84 14.55 -8.96
C ILE A 18 -14.89 13.28 -8.09
N SER A 19 -15.93 13.12 -7.26
CA SER A 19 -16.09 11.90 -6.46
C SER A 19 -16.52 10.72 -7.34
N PRO A 20 -16.22 9.46 -6.94
CA PRO A 20 -16.68 8.29 -7.68
C PRO A 20 -18.20 8.23 -7.82
N GLU A 21 -18.93 8.59 -6.75
CA GLU A 21 -20.39 8.62 -6.77
C GLU A 21 -20.92 9.61 -7.81
N GLU A 22 -20.41 10.85 -7.80
CA GLU A 22 -20.86 11.88 -8.75
C GLU A 22 -20.48 11.50 -10.19
N LEU A 23 -19.29 10.92 -10.40
CA LEU A 23 -18.87 10.44 -11.72
C LEU A 23 -19.78 9.33 -12.23
N ILE A 24 -20.11 8.34 -11.38
CA ILE A 24 -21.03 7.25 -11.73
C ILE A 24 -22.41 7.81 -12.11
N GLN A 25 -22.95 8.76 -11.33
CA GLN A 25 -24.22 9.42 -11.65
C GLN A 25 -24.17 10.14 -13.01
N LYS A 26 -23.11 10.89 -13.30
CA LYS A 26 -22.95 11.59 -14.60
C LYS A 26 -22.81 10.62 -15.77
N LEU A 27 -22.07 9.53 -15.59
CA LEU A 27 -21.92 8.48 -16.62
C LEU A 27 -23.23 7.75 -16.86
N GLN A 28 -23.99 7.45 -15.80
CA GLN A 28 -25.31 6.85 -15.92
C GLN A 28 -26.28 7.78 -16.65
N TYR A 29 -26.34 9.05 -16.27
CA TYR A 29 -27.16 10.04 -16.97
C TYR A 29 -26.83 10.10 -18.46
N ARG A 30 -25.54 10.14 -18.81
CA ARG A 30 -25.08 10.17 -20.20
C ARG A 30 -25.46 8.88 -20.93
N TYR A 31 -25.31 7.72 -20.32
CA TYR A 31 -25.73 6.44 -20.88
C TYR A 31 -27.23 6.45 -21.22
N GLU A 32 -28.07 6.81 -20.25
CA GLU A 32 -29.53 6.84 -20.38
C GLU A 32 -29.98 7.84 -21.43
N ARG A 33 -29.35 9.02 -21.49
CA ARG A 33 -29.65 10.04 -22.50
C ARG A 33 -29.45 9.55 -23.92
N PHE A 34 -28.41 8.74 -24.19
CA PHE A 34 -28.08 8.33 -25.55
C PHE A 34 -28.57 6.93 -25.94
N CYS A 35 -28.90 6.06 -24.97
CA CYS A 35 -29.25 4.65 -25.25
C CYS A 35 -30.54 4.49 -26.07
N HIS A 36 -31.45 5.46 -26.01
CA HIS A 36 -32.75 5.39 -26.67
C HIS A 36 -32.73 5.87 -28.14
N PHE A 37 -31.62 6.44 -28.60
CA PHE A 37 -31.52 6.92 -29.98
C PHE A 37 -31.27 5.76 -30.95
N GLN A 38 -31.96 5.78 -32.10
CA GLN A 38 -31.71 4.84 -33.20
C GLN A 38 -30.46 5.20 -34.02
N ASP A 39 -29.95 6.42 -33.85
CA ASP A 39 -28.73 6.91 -34.49
C ASP A 39 -27.50 6.09 -34.05
N THR A 40 -26.81 5.49 -35.02
CA THR A 40 -25.66 4.59 -34.78
C THR A 40 -24.54 5.27 -34.00
N PHE A 41 -24.30 6.56 -34.25
CA PHE A 41 -23.27 7.31 -33.54
C PHE A 41 -23.64 7.48 -32.05
N LYS A 42 -24.88 7.90 -31.75
CA LYS A 42 -25.38 8.02 -30.37
C LYS A 42 -25.40 6.68 -29.64
N GLN A 43 -25.74 5.57 -30.31
CA GLN A 43 -25.64 4.24 -29.72
C GLN A 43 -24.19 3.87 -29.35
N ARG A 44 -23.23 4.20 -30.23
CA ARG A 44 -21.79 4.00 -29.92
C ARG A 44 -21.37 4.85 -28.71
N VAL A 45 -21.79 6.11 -28.63
CA VAL A 45 -21.51 6.99 -27.48
C VAL A 45 -22.08 6.41 -26.18
N SER A 46 -23.31 5.91 -26.20
CA SER A 46 -23.95 5.28 -25.04
C SER A 46 -23.17 4.04 -24.58
N LYS A 47 -22.85 3.11 -25.50
CA LYS A 47 -22.07 1.91 -25.17
C LYS A 47 -20.68 2.25 -24.62
N ASN A 48 -19.95 3.19 -25.24
CA ASN A 48 -18.65 3.63 -24.74
C ASN A 48 -18.76 4.23 -23.33
N THR A 49 -19.79 5.04 -23.08
CA THR A 49 -20.05 5.63 -21.76
C THR A 49 -20.29 4.54 -20.71
N PHE A 50 -21.05 3.50 -21.06
CA PHE A 50 -21.29 2.36 -20.19
C PHE A 50 -19.99 1.61 -19.86
N PHE A 51 -19.11 1.38 -20.83
CA PHE A 51 -17.83 0.71 -20.58
C PHE A 51 -16.87 1.55 -19.74
N VAL A 52 -16.90 2.89 -19.87
CA VAL A 52 -16.18 3.79 -18.94
C VAL A 52 -16.75 3.66 -17.53
N LEU A 53 -18.08 3.59 -17.37
CA LEU A 53 -18.71 3.34 -16.06
C LEU A 53 -18.24 2.00 -15.47
N VAL A 54 -18.25 0.92 -16.26
CA VAL A 54 -17.76 -0.39 -15.80
C VAL A 54 -16.30 -0.30 -15.34
N ARG A 55 -15.45 0.43 -16.07
CA ARG A 55 -14.04 0.66 -15.70
C ARG A 55 -13.90 1.47 -14.41
N VAL A 56 -14.72 2.51 -14.21
CA VAL A 56 -14.76 3.27 -12.95
C VAL A 56 -15.13 2.35 -11.78
N VAL A 57 -16.15 1.49 -11.95
CA VAL A 57 -16.55 0.51 -10.91
C VAL A 57 -15.45 -0.51 -10.64
N ASP A 58 -14.77 -0.98 -11.69
CA ASP A 58 -13.64 -1.91 -11.60
C ASP A 58 -12.45 -1.32 -10.84
N GLU A 59 -12.30 -0.01 -10.83
CA GLU A 59 -11.20 0.70 -10.17
C GLU A 59 -11.61 1.37 -8.86
N LEU A 60 -12.84 1.19 -8.39
CA LEU A 60 -13.24 1.62 -7.05
C LEU A 60 -12.37 0.88 -6.01
N CYS A 61 -11.74 1.65 -5.13
CA CYS A 61 -11.12 1.06 -3.95
C CYS A 61 -12.21 0.67 -2.94
N LEU A 62 -11.86 -0.16 -1.96
CA LEU A 62 -12.84 -0.74 -1.06
C LEU A 62 -13.54 0.28 -0.15
N VAL A 63 -12.85 1.39 0.17
CA VAL A 63 -13.41 2.51 0.92
C VAL A 63 -14.47 3.24 0.10
N GLU A 64 -14.25 3.39 -1.20
CA GLU A 64 -15.17 4.09 -2.12
C GLU A 64 -16.44 3.30 -2.42
N LEU A 65 -16.45 1.98 -2.21
CA LEU A 65 -17.62 1.14 -2.42
C LEU A 65 -18.66 1.32 -1.29
N THR A 66 -19.36 2.44 -1.29
CA THR A 66 -20.42 2.79 -0.32
C THR A 66 -21.74 2.10 -0.63
N ASP A 67 -22.65 2.07 0.35
CA ASP A 67 -24.00 1.52 0.15
C ASP A 67 -24.79 2.33 -0.88
N GLU A 68 -24.53 3.64 -0.96
CA GLU A 68 -25.13 4.57 -1.93
C GLU A 68 -24.70 4.22 -3.36
N ILE A 69 -23.40 4.03 -3.59
CA ILE A 69 -22.87 3.57 -4.88
C ILE A 69 -23.43 2.19 -5.24
N LEU A 70 -23.46 1.25 -4.29
CA LEU A 70 -24.03 -0.08 -4.52
C LEU A 70 -25.51 -0.01 -4.92
N LYS A 71 -26.31 0.83 -4.26
CA LYS A 71 -27.72 1.06 -4.61
C LYS A 71 -27.85 1.61 -6.04
N LEU A 72 -27.09 2.66 -6.38
CA LEU A 72 -27.09 3.26 -7.72
C LEU A 72 -26.75 2.24 -8.81
N LEU A 73 -25.70 1.45 -8.60
CA LEU A 73 -25.22 0.46 -9.56
C LEU A 73 -26.22 -0.70 -9.71
N MET A 74 -26.80 -1.19 -8.60
CA MET A 74 -27.80 -2.26 -8.64
C MET A 74 -29.11 -1.80 -9.28
N GLU A 75 -29.51 -0.55 -9.07
CA GLU A 75 -30.67 0.04 -9.74
C GLU A 75 -30.45 0.14 -11.26
N LEU A 76 -29.22 0.50 -11.70
CA LEU A 76 -28.85 0.48 -13.11
C LEU A 76 -28.89 -0.94 -13.68
N VAL A 77 -28.36 -1.94 -12.97
CA VAL A 77 -28.46 -3.36 -13.37
C VAL A 77 -29.92 -3.76 -13.54
N PHE A 78 -30.79 -3.42 -12.58
CA PHE A 78 -32.22 -3.70 -12.67
C PHE A 78 -32.85 -3.07 -13.91
N ARG A 79 -32.59 -1.78 -14.17
CA ARG A 79 -33.06 -1.09 -15.39
C ARG A 79 -32.60 -1.77 -16.67
N LEU A 80 -31.34 -2.21 -16.75
CA LEU A 80 -30.81 -2.92 -17.92
C LEU A 80 -31.55 -4.24 -18.15
N VAL A 81 -31.84 -4.99 -17.09
CA VAL A 81 -32.62 -6.23 -17.18
C VAL A 81 -34.04 -5.94 -17.68
N CYS A 82 -34.72 -4.93 -17.13
CA CYS A 82 -36.06 -4.53 -17.58
C CYS A 82 -36.08 -4.11 -19.07
N LYS A 83 -35.00 -3.54 -19.58
CA LYS A 83 -34.84 -3.15 -21.00
C LYS A 83 -34.38 -4.29 -21.91
N GLY A 84 -34.08 -5.48 -21.38
CA GLY A 84 -33.58 -6.61 -22.15
C GLY A 84 -32.07 -6.56 -22.50
N GLU A 85 -31.32 -5.60 -21.94
CA GLU A 85 -29.87 -5.42 -22.15
C GLU A 85 -29.04 -6.39 -21.29
N LEU A 86 -29.30 -7.70 -21.45
CA LEU A 86 -28.81 -8.74 -20.55
C LEU A 86 -27.27 -8.86 -20.53
N SER A 87 -26.60 -8.59 -21.65
CA SER A 87 -25.14 -8.62 -21.73
C SER A 87 -24.50 -7.52 -20.89
N LEU A 88 -25.04 -6.30 -20.96
CA LEU A 88 -24.54 -5.15 -20.19
C LEU A 88 -24.83 -5.34 -18.70
N ALA A 89 -26.05 -5.77 -18.37
CA ALA A 89 -26.44 -6.10 -17.00
C ALA A 89 -25.51 -7.13 -16.37
N ARG A 90 -25.19 -8.20 -17.11
CA ARG A 90 -24.30 -9.27 -16.65
C ARG A 90 -22.88 -8.76 -16.37
N VAL A 91 -22.31 -7.94 -17.26
CA VAL A 91 -20.94 -7.40 -17.10
C VAL A 91 -20.87 -6.52 -15.85
N LEU A 92 -21.79 -5.57 -15.70
CA LEU A 92 -21.79 -4.68 -14.54
C LEU A 92 -22.06 -5.43 -13.23
N ARG A 93 -23.06 -6.33 -13.22
CA ARG A 93 -23.37 -7.15 -12.03
C ARG A 93 -22.19 -8.01 -11.61
N LYS A 94 -21.49 -8.63 -12.56
CA LYS A 94 -20.29 -9.43 -12.26
C LYS A 94 -19.25 -8.58 -11.54
N ASN A 95 -18.94 -7.39 -12.08
CA ASN A 95 -17.95 -6.49 -11.50
C ASN A 95 -18.33 -6.04 -10.07
N ILE A 96 -19.60 -5.68 -9.85
CA ILE A 96 -20.11 -5.32 -8.52
C ILE A 96 -19.91 -6.46 -7.52
N LEU A 97 -20.27 -7.71 -7.90
CA LEU A 97 -20.14 -8.86 -7.01
C LEU A 97 -18.69 -9.16 -6.67
N GLU A 98 -17.79 -9.13 -7.65
CA GLU A 98 -16.35 -9.31 -7.43
C GLU A 98 -15.82 -8.27 -6.42
N LYS A 99 -16.22 -6.99 -6.55
CA LYS A 99 -15.85 -5.93 -5.60
C LYS A 99 -16.42 -6.15 -4.20
N VAL A 100 -17.68 -6.57 -4.08
CA VAL A 100 -18.32 -6.85 -2.79
C VAL A 100 -17.66 -8.06 -2.11
N ASP A 101 -17.35 -9.11 -2.85
CA ASP A 101 -16.69 -10.31 -2.32
C ASP A 101 -15.27 -10.00 -1.86
N ASN A 102 -14.51 -9.21 -2.63
CA ASN A 102 -13.19 -8.71 -2.22
C ASN A 102 -13.27 -7.91 -0.91
N LYS A 103 -14.26 -6.99 -0.79
CA LYS A 103 -14.50 -6.22 0.44
C LYS A 103 -14.80 -7.13 1.63
N ARG A 104 -15.55 -8.21 1.42
CA ARG A 104 -15.85 -9.21 2.46
C ARG A 104 -14.61 -9.98 2.85
N MET A 105 -13.80 -10.46 1.91
CA MET A 105 -12.61 -11.27 2.19
C MET A 105 -11.54 -10.48 2.97
N GLN A 106 -11.32 -9.20 2.66
CA GLN A 106 -10.39 -8.38 3.43
C GLN A 106 -10.83 -8.17 4.88
N ARG A 107 -12.14 -7.94 5.11
CA ARG A 107 -12.68 -7.85 6.49
C ARG A 107 -12.44 -9.12 7.30
N HIS A 108 -12.56 -10.30 6.68
CA HIS A 108 -12.27 -11.57 7.36
C HIS A 108 -10.77 -11.80 7.58
N SER A 109 -9.92 -11.43 6.62
CA SER A 109 -8.47 -11.60 6.74
C SER A 109 -7.88 -10.76 7.89
N ASN A 110 -8.36 -9.53 8.06
CA ASN A 110 -7.95 -8.67 9.18
C ASN A 110 -8.37 -9.24 10.54
N SER A 111 -9.42 -10.06 10.60
CA SER A 111 -9.83 -10.78 11.82
C SER A 111 -9.06 -12.09 12.04
N ALA A 112 -8.54 -12.70 10.97
CA ALA A 112 -7.86 -14.00 10.96
C ALA A 112 -6.35 -13.91 11.21
N LEU A 113 -5.72 -12.74 11.04
CA LEU A 113 -4.31 -12.48 11.34
C LEU A 113 -4.01 -12.38 12.84
N ARG A 114 -4.71 -13.15 13.68
CA ARG A 114 -4.14 -13.52 14.98
C ARG A 114 -3.14 -14.62 14.66
N PRO A 115 -1.81 -14.39 14.75
CA PRO A 115 -0.88 -15.50 14.68
C PRO A 115 -1.36 -16.51 15.72
N LEU A 116 -1.69 -17.73 15.26
CA LEU A 116 -1.81 -18.89 16.15
C LEU A 116 -0.58 -18.80 17.02
N ALA A 117 -0.77 -18.49 18.30
CA ALA A 117 0.34 -18.13 19.15
C ALA A 117 1.28 -19.33 19.16
N ALA A 118 2.37 -19.26 18.41
CA ALA A 118 3.50 -20.19 18.50
C ALA A 118 4.20 -20.08 19.87
N ARG A 119 3.59 -19.31 20.81
CA ARG A 119 3.86 -19.28 22.24
C ARG A 119 3.89 -20.67 22.90
N GLY A 120 3.44 -21.73 22.23
CA GLY A 120 3.39 -23.09 22.80
C GLY A 120 4.49 -24.07 22.41
N VAL A 121 5.36 -23.80 21.42
CA VAL A 121 6.24 -24.87 20.87
C VAL A 121 7.70 -24.76 21.33
N ALA A 122 8.14 -23.59 21.82
CA ALA A 122 9.51 -23.39 22.26
C ALA A 122 9.62 -23.29 23.79
N ALA A 123 10.48 -24.11 24.39
CA ALA A 123 10.77 -24.10 25.83
C ALA A 123 11.36 -22.77 26.33
N ARG A 124 11.89 -21.94 25.42
CA ARG A 124 12.32 -20.56 25.66
C ARG A 124 11.86 -19.67 24.50
N PRO A 125 11.50 -18.40 24.75
CA PRO A 125 11.34 -17.42 23.67
C PRO A 125 12.66 -17.29 22.91
N GLY A 126 12.63 -17.39 21.58
CA GLY A 126 13.79 -17.10 20.74
C GLY A 126 14.19 -15.63 20.86
N THR A 127 15.49 -15.36 20.82
CA THR A 127 16.09 -14.02 20.78
C THR A 127 16.45 -13.65 19.35
N LEU A 128 16.64 -12.36 19.07
CA LEU A 128 17.08 -11.88 17.76
C LEU A 128 18.42 -12.50 17.31
N HIS A 129 19.26 -12.90 18.27
CA HIS A 129 20.55 -13.52 18.00
C HIS A 129 20.46 -15.00 17.60
N ASP A 130 19.33 -15.66 17.81
CA ASP A 130 19.13 -17.07 17.43
C ASP A 130 18.93 -17.26 15.92
N PHE A 131 18.67 -16.18 15.16
CA PHE A 131 18.43 -16.23 13.71
C PHE A 131 19.54 -15.53 12.92
N HIS A 132 19.79 -15.94 11.67
CA HIS A 132 20.76 -15.24 10.83
C HIS A 132 20.21 -13.89 10.35
N SER A 133 21.11 -12.92 10.13
CA SER A 133 20.68 -11.56 9.75
C SER A 133 20.05 -11.49 8.37
N HIS A 134 20.44 -12.38 7.45
CA HIS A 134 19.85 -12.44 6.11
C HIS A 134 18.42 -13.00 6.16
N GLU A 135 18.18 -14.06 6.94
CA GLU A 135 16.84 -14.63 7.14
C GLU A 135 15.88 -13.60 7.73
N ILE A 136 16.32 -12.84 8.75
CA ILE A 136 15.51 -11.75 9.31
C ILE A 136 15.20 -10.71 8.23
N ALA A 137 16.19 -10.29 7.43
CA ALA A 137 15.99 -9.31 6.37
C ALA A 137 14.99 -9.80 5.29
N GLU A 138 15.06 -11.08 4.92
CA GLU A 138 14.11 -11.70 4.00
C GLU A 138 12.68 -11.69 4.56
N GLN A 139 12.50 -12.08 5.83
CA GLN A 139 11.18 -12.07 6.46
C GLN A 139 10.61 -10.66 6.60
N LEU A 140 11.42 -9.66 6.99
CA LEU A 140 11.00 -8.26 7.00
C LEU A 140 10.59 -7.78 5.60
N THR A 141 11.33 -8.20 4.57
CA THR A 141 11.01 -7.87 3.17
C THR A 141 9.71 -8.50 2.69
N LEU A 142 9.42 -9.74 3.09
CA LEU A 142 8.15 -10.39 2.76
C LEU A 142 6.96 -9.69 3.43
N LEU A 143 7.10 -9.29 4.70
CA LEU A 143 6.06 -8.55 5.43
C LEU A 143 5.81 -7.17 4.82
N ASP A 144 6.87 -6.41 4.54
CA ASP A 144 6.77 -5.12 3.86
C ASP A 144 6.12 -5.26 2.48
N ALA A 145 6.52 -6.28 1.71
CA ALA A 145 5.98 -6.51 0.38
C ALA A 145 4.47 -6.80 0.44
N GLU A 146 4.03 -7.64 1.38
CA GLU A 146 2.60 -7.97 1.55
C GLU A 146 1.75 -6.72 1.82
N LEU A 147 2.26 -5.79 2.62
CA LEU A 147 1.58 -4.54 2.91
C LEU A 147 1.65 -3.57 1.72
N PHE A 148 2.81 -3.44 1.08
CA PHE A 148 3.01 -2.56 -0.06
C PHE A 148 2.10 -2.93 -1.26
N TYR A 149 1.95 -4.23 -1.56
CA TYR A 149 1.08 -4.71 -2.63
C TYR A 149 -0.41 -4.41 -2.42
N LYS A 150 -0.84 -4.11 -1.19
CA LYS A 150 -2.22 -3.76 -0.88
C LYS A 150 -2.53 -2.28 -1.13
N ILE A 151 -1.52 -1.42 -1.27
CA ILE A 151 -1.72 0.02 -1.46
C ILE A 151 -2.27 0.27 -2.87
N GLU A 152 -3.47 0.83 -2.95
CA GLU A 152 -4.09 1.21 -4.22
C GLU A 152 -3.82 2.69 -4.55
N ILE A 153 -3.66 3.03 -5.84
CA ILE A 153 -3.43 4.42 -6.29
C ILE A 153 -4.49 5.41 -5.76
N PRO A 154 -5.80 5.07 -5.72
CA PRO A 154 -6.82 5.91 -5.11
C PRO A 154 -6.48 6.36 -3.68
N GLU A 155 -5.91 5.49 -2.85
CA GLU A 155 -5.53 5.83 -1.47
C GLU A 155 -4.42 6.87 -1.45
N VAL A 156 -3.40 6.71 -2.31
CA VAL A 156 -2.29 7.67 -2.41
C VAL A 156 -2.79 9.05 -2.85
N LEU A 157 -3.71 9.10 -3.83
CA LEU A 157 -4.28 10.36 -4.30
C LEU A 157 -5.17 11.03 -3.25
N LEU A 158 -5.99 10.25 -2.54
CA LEU A 158 -6.83 10.75 -1.44
C LEU A 158 -5.97 11.25 -0.28
N TRP A 159 -4.91 10.52 0.08
CA TRP A 159 -3.95 10.93 1.09
C TRP A 159 -3.28 12.26 0.74
N ALA A 160 -2.82 12.42 -0.50
CA ALA A 160 -2.20 13.66 -0.96
C ALA A 160 -3.12 14.89 -0.86
N LYS A 161 -4.45 14.68 -0.89
CA LYS A 161 -5.45 15.75 -0.81
C LYS A 161 -5.93 16.01 0.61
N GLU A 162 -6.18 14.96 1.39
CA GLU A 162 -6.94 15.05 2.64
C GLU A 162 -6.19 14.52 3.86
N GLN A 163 -5.08 13.79 3.68
CA GLN A 163 -4.33 13.14 4.76
C GLN A 163 -5.22 12.35 5.73
N ASN A 164 -6.21 11.65 5.18
CA ASN A 164 -7.21 10.93 5.95
C ASN A 164 -6.91 9.43 5.99
N GLU A 165 -6.68 8.92 7.21
CA GLU A 165 -6.32 7.52 7.47
C GLU A 165 -7.46 6.55 7.13
N GLU A 166 -8.71 6.89 7.43
CA GLU A 166 -9.88 6.06 7.12
C GLU A 166 -10.08 5.89 5.60
N LYS A 167 -9.67 6.91 4.83
CA LYS A 167 -9.73 6.88 3.35
C LYS A 167 -8.53 6.20 2.69
N SER A 168 -7.46 5.99 3.44
CA SER A 168 -6.19 5.44 2.94
C SER A 168 -5.68 4.31 3.84
N PRO A 169 -6.49 3.27 4.12
CA PRO A 169 -6.22 2.29 5.16
C PRO A 169 -4.97 1.43 4.91
N ASN A 170 -4.68 1.02 3.67
CA ASN A 170 -3.51 0.20 3.36
C ASN A 170 -2.24 1.04 3.41
N LEU A 171 -2.29 2.29 2.92
CA LEU A 171 -1.19 3.24 3.05
C LEU A 171 -0.89 3.54 4.53
N THR A 172 -1.94 3.74 5.33
CA THR A 172 -1.83 3.96 6.77
C THR A 172 -1.21 2.75 7.45
N GLN A 173 -1.70 1.53 7.16
CA GLN A 173 -1.15 0.29 7.71
C GLN A 173 0.32 0.09 7.35
N PHE A 174 0.73 0.41 6.12
CA PHE A 174 2.13 0.34 5.70
C PHE A 174 3.00 1.32 6.48
N THR A 175 2.52 2.56 6.68
CA THR A 175 3.20 3.60 7.46
C THR A 175 3.28 3.23 8.95
N GLU A 176 2.21 2.69 9.51
CA GLU A 176 2.19 2.18 10.88
C GLU A 176 3.16 1.01 11.07
N HIS A 177 3.25 0.09 10.10
CA HIS A 177 4.22 -0.99 10.13
C HIS A 177 5.66 -0.49 10.20
N PHE A 178 6.01 0.50 9.37
CA PHE A 178 7.31 1.19 9.42
C PHE A 178 7.59 1.77 10.82
N ASN A 179 6.63 2.50 11.38
CA ASN A 179 6.76 3.10 12.70
C ASN A 179 6.93 2.04 13.80
N ASN A 180 6.11 0.99 13.77
CA ASN A 180 6.17 -0.12 14.72
C ASN A 180 7.53 -0.83 14.66
N MET A 181 8.10 -1.02 13.47
CA MET A 181 9.43 -1.58 13.31
C MET A 181 10.51 -0.68 13.94
N SER A 182 10.45 0.63 13.68
CA SER A 182 11.37 1.60 14.29
C SER A 182 11.27 1.61 15.82
N TYR A 183 10.04 1.59 16.36
CA TYR A 183 9.81 1.51 17.80
C TYR A 183 10.30 0.19 18.39
N TRP A 184 10.07 -0.94 17.73
CA TRP A 184 10.53 -2.26 18.18
C TRP A 184 12.06 -2.34 18.27
N VAL A 185 12.77 -1.88 17.24
CA VAL A 185 14.24 -1.82 17.21
C VAL A 185 14.77 -0.96 18.35
N ARG A 186 14.21 0.24 18.55
CA ARG A 186 14.60 1.14 19.64
C ARG A 186 14.37 0.48 20.99
N SER A 187 13.21 -0.14 21.17
CA SER A 187 12.79 -0.72 22.44
C SER A 187 13.67 -1.92 22.83
N ILE A 188 13.95 -2.84 21.89
CA ILE A 188 14.73 -4.04 22.20
C ILE A 188 16.17 -3.72 22.61
N ILE A 189 16.76 -2.66 22.03
CA ILE A 189 18.07 -2.15 22.43
C ILE A 189 17.98 -1.50 23.81
N MET A 190 17.03 -0.59 24.01
CA MET A 190 16.89 0.17 25.27
C MET A 190 16.54 -0.70 26.48
N LEU A 191 15.91 -1.85 26.27
CA LEU A 191 15.59 -2.81 27.33
C LEU A 191 16.80 -3.59 27.83
N GLN A 192 17.95 -3.55 27.15
CA GLN A 192 19.15 -4.22 27.66
C GLN A 192 19.86 -3.38 28.72
N GLU A 193 20.08 -3.97 29.88
CA GLU A 193 20.76 -3.31 31.01
C GLU A 193 22.25 -3.09 30.73
N LYS A 194 22.93 -4.08 30.16
CA LYS A 194 24.38 -4.03 29.93
C LYS A 194 24.71 -3.34 28.61
N ALA A 195 25.71 -2.45 28.64
CA ALA A 195 26.20 -1.76 27.44
C ALA A 195 26.65 -2.73 26.34
N GLN A 196 27.32 -3.82 26.72
CA GLN A 196 27.75 -4.86 25.78
C GLN A 196 26.58 -5.55 25.07
N ASP A 197 25.43 -5.71 25.74
CA ASP A 197 24.25 -6.33 25.14
C ASP A 197 23.58 -5.39 24.13
N ARG A 198 23.52 -4.09 24.46
CA ARG A 198 23.09 -3.04 23.52
C ARG A 198 23.97 -3.00 22.27
N GLU A 199 25.29 -3.05 22.47
CA GLU A 199 26.28 -3.06 21.39
C GLU A 199 26.05 -4.24 20.42
N ARG A 200 25.83 -5.45 20.98
CA ARG A 200 25.58 -6.66 20.19
C ARG A 200 24.31 -6.55 19.35
N LEU A 201 23.23 -6.00 19.91
CA LEU A 201 21.98 -5.79 19.16
C LEU A 201 22.14 -4.72 18.08
N LEU A 202 22.81 -3.61 18.36
CA LEU A 202 23.04 -2.56 17.37
C LEU A 202 23.84 -3.11 16.17
N LEU A 203 24.93 -3.85 16.42
CA LEU A 203 25.71 -4.53 15.38
C LEU A 203 24.87 -5.56 14.61
N LYS A 204 23.94 -6.26 15.29
CA LYS A 204 23.01 -7.20 14.66
C LYS A 204 22.09 -6.47 13.67
N PHE A 205 21.54 -5.32 14.05
CA PHE A 205 20.70 -4.49 13.18
C PHE A 205 21.47 -3.88 12.01
N ILE A 206 22.71 -3.41 12.21
CA ILE A 206 23.58 -2.99 11.09
C ILE A 206 23.75 -4.13 10.08
N LYS A 207 23.98 -5.37 10.54
CA LYS A 207 24.06 -6.53 9.63
C LYS A 207 22.75 -6.79 8.89
N ILE A 208 21.60 -6.66 9.55
CA ILE A 208 20.27 -6.81 8.91
C ILE A 208 20.09 -5.73 7.84
N MET A 209 20.41 -4.46 8.14
CA MET A 209 20.36 -3.35 7.17
C MET A 209 21.21 -3.61 5.93
N LYS A 210 22.42 -4.18 6.08
CA LYS A 210 23.25 -4.58 4.93
C LYS A 210 22.53 -5.56 4.01
N HIS A 211 21.77 -6.51 4.56
CA HIS A 211 20.99 -7.46 3.76
C HIS A 211 19.75 -6.82 3.15
N LEU A 212 19.01 -5.98 3.90
CA LEU A 212 17.87 -5.21 3.38
C LEU A 212 18.27 -4.35 2.17
N ARG A 213 19.46 -3.73 2.22
CA ARG A 213 20.01 -2.96 1.10
C ARG A 213 20.24 -3.80 -0.15
N LYS A 214 20.70 -5.05 0.00
CA LYS A 214 20.88 -6.01 -1.11
C LYS A 214 19.56 -6.51 -1.68
N LEU A 215 18.52 -6.57 -0.84
CA LEU A 215 17.16 -6.96 -1.22
C LEU A 215 16.34 -5.80 -1.79
N ASN A 216 16.94 -4.60 -1.94
CA ASN A 216 16.25 -3.37 -2.34
C ASN A 216 15.02 -3.05 -1.48
N ASN A 217 15.04 -3.45 -0.21
CA ASN A 217 14.02 -3.08 0.75
C ASN A 217 14.45 -1.80 1.48
N PHE A 218 14.09 -0.65 0.92
CA PHE A 218 14.40 0.65 1.49
C PHE A 218 13.49 0.98 2.68
N ASN A 219 12.27 0.45 2.72
CA ASN A 219 11.30 0.70 3.78
C ASN A 219 11.82 0.20 5.15
N SER A 220 12.07 -1.10 5.30
CA SER A 220 12.63 -1.66 6.53
C SER A 220 14.03 -1.12 6.84
N TYR A 221 14.85 -0.89 5.81
CA TYR A 221 16.18 -0.32 5.99
C TYR A 221 16.10 1.02 6.73
N LEU A 222 15.17 1.88 6.29
CA LEU A 222 14.94 3.19 6.89
C LEU A 222 14.23 3.12 8.23
N ALA A 223 13.33 2.15 8.42
CA ALA A 223 12.67 1.94 9.70
C ALA A 223 13.73 1.62 10.79
N ILE A 224 14.67 0.71 10.49
CA ILE A 224 15.76 0.38 11.40
C ILE A 224 16.70 1.58 11.57
N LEU A 225 17.10 2.24 10.49
CA LEU A 225 18.01 3.39 10.57
C LEU A 225 17.43 4.53 11.41
N SER A 226 16.15 4.88 11.24
CA SER A 226 15.48 5.90 12.05
C SER A 226 15.43 5.54 13.53
N ALA A 227 15.40 4.25 13.87
CA ALA A 227 15.53 3.80 15.25
C ALA A 227 16.96 3.98 15.77
N LEU A 228 17.96 3.56 15.00
CA LEU A 228 19.37 3.64 15.39
C LEU A 228 19.88 5.09 15.47
N ASP A 229 19.35 5.97 14.62
CA ASP A 229 19.63 7.41 14.64
C ASP A 229 18.69 8.19 15.59
N SER A 230 17.83 7.53 16.35
CA SER A 230 16.97 8.26 17.29
C SER A 230 17.72 8.79 18.51
N ALA A 231 17.26 9.91 19.09
CA ALA A 231 17.89 10.53 20.26
C ALA A 231 18.16 9.57 21.44
N PRO A 232 17.25 8.62 21.80
CA PRO A 232 17.51 7.65 22.86
C PRO A 232 18.70 6.72 22.60
N ILE A 233 18.96 6.38 21.33
CA ILE A 233 20.07 5.50 20.93
C ILE A 233 21.35 6.32 20.74
N ARG A 234 21.29 7.47 20.08
CA ARG A 234 22.47 8.33 19.83
C ARG A 234 23.18 8.82 21.10
N ARG A 235 22.44 9.03 22.19
CA ARG A 235 23.00 9.52 23.46
C ARG A 235 23.78 8.46 24.25
N LEU A 236 23.72 7.20 23.84
CA LEU A 236 24.49 6.12 24.46
C LEU A 236 25.93 6.17 23.95
N GLU A 237 26.87 5.76 24.80
CA GLU A 237 28.28 5.62 24.41
C GLU A 237 28.47 4.29 23.67
N TRP A 238 28.88 4.38 22.41
CA TRP A 238 29.14 3.25 21.52
C TRP A 238 30.63 3.07 21.28
N GLN A 239 31.07 1.85 20.97
CA GLN A 239 32.43 1.65 20.51
C GLN A 239 32.68 2.36 19.18
N LYS A 240 33.88 2.90 19.00
CA LYS A 240 34.26 3.66 17.79
C LYS A 240 33.90 2.92 16.49
N GLN A 241 34.23 1.63 16.43
CA GLN A 241 33.96 0.80 15.25
C GLN A 241 32.46 0.67 14.93
N THR A 242 31.60 0.67 15.95
CA THR A 242 30.15 0.57 15.79
C THR A 242 29.57 1.89 15.30
N SER A 243 30.04 3.01 15.83
CA SER A 243 29.68 4.34 15.33
C SER A 243 30.08 4.54 13.87
N GLU A 244 31.30 4.14 13.51
CA GLU A 244 31.79 4.18 12.12
C GLU A 244 30.97 3.27 11.20
N GLY A 245 30.67 2.05 11.67
CA GLY A 245 29.82 1.11 10.94
C GLY A 245 28.41 1.64 10.68
N LEU A 246 27.81 2.36 11.62
CA LEU A 246 26.50 2.99 11.44
C LEU A 246 26.56 4.17 10.47
N ALA A 247 27.61 5.00 10.57
CA ALA A 247 27.78 6.20 9.74
C ALA A 247 27.81 5.89 8.24
N GLU A 248 28.39 4.75 7.85
CA GLU A 248 28.36 4.25 6.46
C GLU A 248 26.91 4.15 5.91
N TYR A 249 25.97 3.68 6.73
CA TYR A 249 24.58 3.46 6.35
C TYR A 249 23.72 4.72 6.41
N CYS A 250 24.14 5.73 7.17
CA CYS A 250 23.47 7.04 7.18
C CYS A 250 23.60 7.78 5.84
N THR A 251 24.65 7.52 5.06
CA THR A 251 24.94 8.25 3.81
C THR A 251 23.86 8.11 2.73
N LEU A 252 23.16 6.97 2.69
CA LEU A 252 22.15 6.69 1.67
C LEU A 252 20.94 7.65 1.75
N ILE A 253 20.63 8.14 2.94
CA ILE A 253 19.42 8.90 3.24
C ILE A 253 19.71 10.27 3.84
N ASP A 254 20.89 10.80 3.52
CA ASP A 254 21.19 12.20 3.75
C ASP A 254 20.07 13.06 3.13
N SER A 255 19.40 13.83 3.99
CA SER A 255 18.29 14.71 3.59
C SER A 255 18.77 15.87 2.71
N SER A 256 20.09 16.06 2.60
CA SER A 256 20.68 17.02 1.67
C SER A 256 20.16 16.82 0.24
N SER A 257 19.92 17.95 -0.43
CA SER A 257 19.36 17.95 -1.78
C SER A 257 18.07 17.11 -1.92
N SER A 258 17.24 17.03 -0.87
CA SER A 258 16.00 16.25 -0.84
C SER A 258 16.25 14.75 -1.07
N PHE A 259 17.13 14.11 -0.29
CA PHE A 259 17.40 12.66 -0.42
C PHE A 259 17.98 12.26 -1.78
N ARG A 260 18.94 13.03 -2.31
CA ARG A 260 19.55 12.79 -3.63
C ARG A 260 20.13 11.37 -3.75
N ALA A 261 20.89 10.93 -2.77
CA ALA A 261 21.55 9.61 -2.78
C ALA A 261 20.51 8.47 -2.84
N TYR A 262 19.45 8.57 -2.04
CA TYR A 262 18.33 7.63 -2.07
C TYR A 262 17.61 7.62 -3.42
N ARG A 263 17.27 8.79 -3.97
CA ARG A 263 16.59 8.85 -5.29
C ARG A 263 17.44 8.28 -6.42
N ALA A 264 18.76 8.54 -6.40
CA ALA A 264 19.69 7.96 -7.37
C ALA A 264 19.72 6.42 -7.24
N ALA A 265 19.89 5.93 -6.01
CA ALA A 265 19.84 4.50 -5.74
C ALA A 265 18.50 3.86 -6.17
N LEU A 266 17.37 4.52 -5.92
CA LEU A 266 16.06 4.02 -6.31
C LEU A 266 15.89 3.99 -7.84
N SER A 267 16.45 4.98 -8.56
CA SER A 267 16.38 5.04 -10.03
C SER A 267 17.24 4.00 -10.75
N GLU A 268 18.30 3.52 -10.11
CA GLU A 268 19.23 2.53 -10.65
C GLU A 268 18.83 1.09 -10.30
N VAL A 269 17.92 0.90 -9.34
CA VAL A 269 17.50 -0.42 -8.87
C VAL A 269 16.59 -1.10 -9.89
N GLU A 270 16.94 -2.33 -10.24
CA GLU A 270 16.05 -3.24 -10.96
C GLU A 270 15.08 -3.93 -9.98
N PRO A 271 13.78 -4.08 -10.32
CA PRO A 271 12.83 -4.82 -9.50
C PRO A 271 13.29 -6.27 -9.22
N PRO A 272 12.93 -6.87 -8.07
CA PRO A 272 12.00 -6.35 -7.06
C PRO A 272 12.61 -5.28 -6.14
N CYS A 273 11.76 -4.35 -5.69
CA CYS A 273 12.14 -3.23 -4.82
C CYS A 273 10.95 -2.81 -3.96
N ILE A 274 11.21 -2.47 -2.69
CA ILE A 274 10.24 -1.84 -1.80
C ILE A 274 10.74 -0.43 -1.49
N PRO A 275 10.13 0.61 -2.08
CA PRO A 275 10.53 1.98 -1.83
C PRO A 275 10.13 2.40 -0.40
N TYR A 276 10.77 3.46 0.07
CA TYR A 276 10.27 4.28 1.16
C TYR A 276 9.23 5.26 0.63
N LEU A 277 8.05 5.27 1.27
CA LEU A 277 6.89 6.11 0.94
C LEU A 277 6.82 7.36 1.83
#